data_AF-A0A7X4JUB4-F1
#
_entry.id   AF-A0A7X4JUB4-F1
#
_cell.length_a   1.000
_cell.length_b   1.000
_cell.length_c   1.000
_cell.angle_alpha   90.00
_cell.angle_beta   90.00
_cell.angle_gamma   90.00
#
_symmetry.space_group_name_H-M   'P 1'
#
loop_
_entity.id
_entity.type
_entity.pdbx_description
1 polymer ?
#
loop_
_entity_poly.entity_id
_entity_poly.type
_entity_poly.pdbx_seq_one_letter_code
_entity_poly.pdbx_strand_id
1 'polypeptide(L)'
;GVFGGRAAFGWNLVTDLPAVLDAAFDLAVTLVLMMLLALGLVVVFALGQAQVMWAQLALSIALVLGPIFIPWLLVPQLSFLFWGWLRTVLVYSLYGAVAAAIFRVVTELGVFVVQGWTGDVAAGVEWAGPTGIMTAWRRSMVTIPYIVAAGLATLKVGELTQMLISGGGNVGSGASGRAMQTAAVARVAVTGGV
;
A
#
# COMPACT_ATOMS: atom_id res chain seq x y z
N GLY A 1 44.43 23.61 -22.40
CA GLY A 1 43.88 22.75 -21.34
C GLY A 1 42.72 21.91 -21.86
N VAL A 2 42.97 21.17 -22.93
CA VAL A 2 42.06 20.21 -23.58
C VAL A 2 42.98 19.06 -24.00
N PHE A 3 42.53 17.81 -23.94
CA PHE A 3 43.31 16.54 -24.00
C PHE A 3 43.71 15.94 -22.63
N GLY A 4 42.72 15.54 -21.83
CA GLY A 4 42.88 14.55 -20.76
C GLY A 4 42.09 13.27 -21.08
N GLY A 5 42.06 12.91 -22.36
CA GLY A 5 41.27 11.80 -22.89
C GLY A 5 41.92 10.46 -22.64
N ARG A 6 41.14 9.54 -22.06
CA ARG A 6 41.29 8.07 -22.12
C ARG A 6 42.57 7.57 -21.44
N ALA A 7 42.54 7.49 -20.11
CA ALA A 7 43.44 6.58 -19.41
C ALA A 7 43.25 5.19 -20.06
N ALA A 8 44.35 4.70 -20.61
CA ALA A 8 44.43 3.40 -21.22
C ALA A 8 43.82 2.36 -20.28
N PHE A 9 42.93 1.52 -20.80
CA PHE A 9 42.60 0.24 -20.18
C PHE A 9 43.88 -0.60 -20.21
N GLY A 10 44.80 -0.29 -19.30
CA GLY A 10 46.02 -1.05 -19.08
C GLY A 10 45.59 -2.33 -18.40
N TRP A 11 46.01 -3.48 -18.93
CA TRP A 11 45.76 -4.78 -18.33
C TRP A 11 46.56 -5.00 -17.02
N ASN A 12 46.66 -3.99 -16.16
CA ASN A 12 47.21 -4.11 -14.82
C ASN A 12 46.09 -4.59 -13.88
N LEU A 13 45.79 -5.88 -13.99
CA LEU A 13 44.81 -6.60 -13.16
C LEU A 13 45.03 -6.45 -11.64
N VAL A 14 46.17 -5.93 -11.18
CA VAL A 14 46.44 -5.71 -9.75
C VAL A 14 46.04 -4.30 -9.31
N THR A 15 46.15 -3.29 -10.18
CA THR A 15 45.83 -1.89 -9.83
C THR A 15 44.37 -1.54 -10.11
N ASP A 16 43.78 -2.15 -11.14
CA ASP A 16 42.45 -1.78 -11.62
C ASP A 16 41.36 -2.70 -11.03
N LEU A 17 41.75 -3.87 -10.54
CA LEU A 17 40.83 -4.86 -9.96
C LEU A 17 40.08 -4.34 -8.72
N PRO A 18 40.70 -3.63 -7.76
CA PRO A 18 39.94 -3.05 -6.64
C PRO A 18 38.85 -2.08 -7.11
N ALA A 19 39.17 -1.19 -8.05
CA ALA A 19 38.21 -0.22 -8.58
C ALA A 19 37.06 -0.89 -9.36
N VAL A 20 37.36 -1.95 -10.11
CA VAL A 20 36.34 -2.76 -10.80
C VAL A 20 35.46 -3.52 -9.80
N LEU A 21 36.04 -4.07 -8.73
CA LEU A 21 35.29 -4.77 -7.68
C LEU A 21 34.36 -3.83 -6.92
N ASP A 22 34.83 -2.63 -6.56
CA ASP A 22 34.01 -1.62 -5.88
C ASP A 22 32.85 -1.16 -6.75
N ALA A 23 33.10 -0.86 -8.04
CA ALA A 23 32.06 -0.48 -8.97
C ALA A 23 31.03 -1.60 -9.21
N ALA A 24 31.49 -2.85 -9.29
CA ALA A 24 30.62 -4.02 -9.44
C ALA A 24 29.75 -4.24 -8.19
N PHE A 25 30.32 -4.06 -6.99
CA PHE A 25 29.60 -4.16 -5.73
C PHE A 25 28.53 -3.07 -5.59
N ASP A 26 28.88 -1.81 -5.87
CA ASP A 26 27.94 -0.68 -5.82
C ASP A 26 26.76 -0.88 -6.77
N LEU A 27 27.03 -1.36 -7.98
CA LEU A 27 26.01 -1.65 -8.97
C LEU A 27 25.10 -2.80 -8.51
N ALA A 28 25.68 -3.88 -7.98
CA ALA A 28 24.91 -5.02 -7.48
C ALA A 28 23.96 -4.61 -6.34
N VAL A 29 24.45 -3.83 -5.36
CA VAL A 29 23.63 -3.32 -4.26
C VAL A 29 22.50 -2.43 -4.76
N THR A 30 22.80 -1.52 -5.70
CA THR A 30 21.81 -0.60 -6.28
C THR A 30 20.70 -1.35 -7.02
N LEU A 31 21.07 -2.34 -7.85
CA LEU A 31 20.09 -3.14 -8.58
C LEU A 31 19.21 -3.99 -7.66
N VAL A 32 19.80 -4.64 -6.65
CA VAL A 32 19.04 -5.43 -5.66
C VAL A 32 18.04 -4.54 -4.93
N LEU A 33 18.47 -3.35 -4.49
CA LEU A 33 17.60 -2.40 -3.81
C LEU A 33 16.46 -1.92 -4.71
N MET A 34 16.74 -1.55 -5.96
CA MET A 34 15.72 -1.16 -6.93
C MET A 34 14.71 -2.29 -7.18
N MET A 35 15.19 -3.53 -7.33
CA MET A 35 14.34 -4.69 -7.57
C MET A 35 13.41 -4.98 -6.39
N LEU A 36 13.90 -4.90 -5.15
CA LEU A 36 13.09 -5.08 -3.95
C LEU A 36 12.02 -3.99 -3.81
N LEU A 37 12.36 -2.74 -4.08
CA LEU A 37 11.41 -1.63 -4.03
C LEU A 37 10.35 -1.73 -5.12
N ALA A 38 10.75 -2.09 -6.34
CA ALA A 38 9.83 -2.32 -7.44
C ALA A 38 8.85 -3.45 -7.12
N LEU A 39 9.34 -4.57 -6.58
CA LEU A 39 8.50 -5.68 -6.12
C LEU A 39 7.51 -5.24 -5.04
N GLY A 40 7.97 -4.46 -4.05
CA GLY A 40 7.10 -3.91 -3.01
C GLY A 40 5.99 -3.02 -3.57
N LEU A 41 6.30 -2.17 -4.55
CA LEU A 41 5.30 -1.36 -5.25
C LEU A 41 4.26 -2.24 -5.94
N VAL A 42 4.71 -3.24 -6.71
CA VAL A 42 3.82 -4.16 -7.44
C VAL A 42 2.87 -4.87 -6.49
N VAL A 43 3.37 -5.34 -5.34
CA VAL A 43 2.53 -6.00 -4.32
C VAL A 43 1.46 -5.05 -3.79
N VAL A 44 1.80 -3.81 -3.45
CA VAL A 44 0.83 -2.81 -2.96
C VAL A 44 -0.25 -2.52 -4.01
N PHE A 45 0.14 -2.32 -5.26
CA PHE A 45 -0.79 -2.09 -6.36
C PHE A 45 -1.72 -3.29 -6.59
N ALA A 46 -1.17 -4.51 -6.55
CA ALA A 46 -1.93 -5.74 -6.69
C ALA A 46 -2.95 -5.93 -5.55
N LEU A 47 -2.53 -5.70 -4.30
CA LEU A 47 -3.41 -5.79 -3.13
C LEU A 47 -4.55 -4.77 -3.22
N GLY A 48 -4.24 -3.51 -3.56
CA GLY A 48 -5.25 -2.47 -3.71
C GLY A 48 -6.29 -2.80 -4.79
N GLN A 49 -5.84 -3.28 -5.95
CA GLN A 49 -6.72 -3.73 -7.03
C GLN A 49 -7.57 -4.94 -6.64
N ALA A 50 -6.98 -5.90 -5.93
CA ALA A 50 -7.71 -7.09 -5.47
C ALA A 50 -8.91 -6.74 -4.57
N GLN A 51 -8.77 -5.72 -3.70
CA GLN A 51 -9.89 -5.26 -2.85
C GLN A 51 -11.04 -4.68 -3.68
N VAL A 52 -10.74 -3.92 -4.73
CA VAL A 52 -11.76 -3.34 -5.63
C VAL A 52 -12.50 -4.44 -6.40
N MET A 53 -11.77 -5.41 -6.93
CA MET A 53 -12.36 -6.56 -7.65
C MET A 53 -13.23 -7.41 -6.72
N TRP A 54 -12.79 -7.63 -5.48
CA TRP A 54 -13.55 -8.37 -4.48
C TRP A 54 -14.90 -7.70 -4.18
N ALA A 55 -14.91 -6.38 -4.05
CA ALA A 55 -16.13 -5.61 -3.81
C ALA A 55 -17.16 -5.82 -4.94
N GLN A 56 -16.72 -5.71 -6.18
CA GLN A 56 -17.58 -5.85 -7.35
C GLN A 56 -18.11 -7.27 -7.50
N LEU A 57 -17.27 -8.27 -7.22
CA LEU A 57 -17.67 -9.68 -7.25
C LEU A 57 -18.76 -9.96 -6.21
N ALA A 58 -18.54 -9.55 -4.96
CA ALA A 58 -19.49 -9.75 -3.87
C ALA A 58 -20.83 -9.03 -4.14
N LEU A 59 -20.78 -7.79 -4.65
CA LEU A 59 -21.98 -7.04 -5.01
C LEU A 59 -22.75 -7.71 -6.16
N SER A 60 -22.05 -8.20 -7.17
CA SER A 60 -22.67 -8.89 -8.30
C SER A 60 -23.41 -10.16 -7.86
N ILE A 61 -22.77 -10.97 -7.00
CA ILE A 61 -23.39 -12.18 -6.43
C ILE A 61 -24.61 -11.80 -5.59
N ALA A 62 -24.51 -10.76 -4.77
CA ALA A 62 -25.63 -10.30 -3.96
C ALA A 62 -26.82 -9.85 -4.83
N LEU A 63 -26.58 -9.13 -5.94
CA LEU A 63 -27.64 -8.69 -6.84
C LEU A 63 -28.35 -9.87 -7.53
N VAL A 64 -27.60 -10.89 -7.97
CA VAL A 64 -28.16 -12.10 -8.59
C VAL A 64 -29.07 -12.87 -7.63
N LEU A 65 -28.74 -12.88 -6.34
CA LEU A 65 -29.55 -13.52 -5.31
C LEU A 65 -30.80 -12.71 -4.91
N GLY A 66 -30.92 -11.45 -5.32
CA GLY A 66 -32.03 -10.57 -4.94
C GLY A 66 -33.43 -11.12 -5.22
N PRO A 67 -33.74 -11.60 -6.44
CA PRO A 67 -35.05 -12.17 -6.77
C PRO A 67 -35.45 -13.37 -5.89
N ILE A 68 -34.46 -14.11 -5.36
CA ILE A 68 -34.69 -15.27 -4.49
C ILE A 68 -35.05 -14.82 -3.08
N PHE A 69 -34.52 -13.68 -2.62
CA PHE A 69 -34.74 -13.18 -1.26
C PHE A 69 -35.98 -12.31 -1.09
N ILE A 70 -36.51 -11.72 -2.17
CA ILE A 70 -37.71 -10.86 -2.14
C ILE A 70 -38.98 -11.60 -1.66
N PRO A 71 -39.31 -12.83 -2.13
CA PRO A 71 -40.52 -13.53 -1.69
C PRO A 71 -40.56 -13.82 -0.19
N TRP A 72 -39.40 -13.98 0.47
CA TRP A 72 -39.31 -14.27 1.90
C TRP A 72 -39.73 -13.11 2.80
N LEU A 73 -39.93 -11.92 2.25
CA LEU A 73 -40.54 -10.79 2.97
C LEU A 73 -41.98 -11.10 3.42
N LEU A 74 -42.70 -11.94 2.65
CA LEU A 74 -44.11 -12.28 2.92
C LEU A 74 -44.28 -13.21 4.13
N VAL A 75 -43.24 -13.97 4.50
CA VAL A 75 -43.28 -14.90 5.63
C VAL A 75 -42.64 -14.19 6.84
N PRO A 76 -43.40 -13.88 7.92
CA PRO A 76 -42.90 -13.09 9.04
C PRO A 76 -41.62 -13.64 9.68
N GLN A 77 -41.52 -14.97 9.76
CA GLN A 77 -40.39 -15.69 10.34
C GLN A 77 -39.13 -15.68 9.46
N LEU A 78 -39.26 -15.44 8.15
CA LEU A 78 -38.16 -15.46 7.17
C LEU A 78 -37.78 -14.06 6.67
N SER A 79 -38.44 -13.01 7.16
CA SER A 79 -38.15 -11.61 6.82
C SER A 79 -36.69 -11.21 7.10
N PHE A 80 -36.03 -11.86 8.06
CA PHE A 80 -34.62 -11.63 8.37
C PHE A 80 -33.67 -11.97 7.20
N LEU A 81 -34.04 -12.92 6.33
CA LEU A 81 -33.24 -13.28 5.15
C LEU A 81 -33.22 -12.14 4.14
N PHE A 82 -34.38 -11.52 3.89
CA PHE A 82 -34.48 -10.33 3.05
C PHE A 82 -33.68 -9.17 3.64
N TRP A 83 -33.85 -8.88 4.93
CA TRP A 83 -33.14 -7.79 5.59
C TRP A 83 -31.62 -8.02 5.66
N GLY A 84 -31.19 -9.27 5.87
CA GLY A 84 -29.78 -9.66 5.82
C GLY A 84 -29.18 -9.45 4.43
N TRP A 85 -29.86 -9.94 3.39
CA TRP A 85 -29.46 -9.71 2.00
C TRP A 85 -29.37 -8.22 1.65
N LEU A 86 -30.40 -7.43 1.99
CA LEU A 86 -30.44 -6.01 1.69
C LEU A 86 -29.28 -5.27 2.36
N ARG A 87 -28.98 -5.62 3.63
CA ARG A 87 -27.82 -5.07 4.34
C ARG A 87 -26.51 -5.44 3.65
N THR A 88 -26.37 -6.67 3.16
CA THR A 88 -25.19 -7.12 2.41
C THR A 88 -25.00 -6.32 1.12
N VAL A 89 -26.07 -6.08 0.35
CA VAL A 89 -26.02 -5.25 -0.86
C VAL A 89 -25.52 -3.85 -0.54
N LEU A 90 -26.08 -3.22 0.51
CA LEU A 90 -25.66 -1.88 0.93
C LEU A 90 -24.20 -1.84 1.39
N VAL A 91 -23.77 -2.79 2.23
CA VAL A 91 -22.39 -2.86 2.75
C VAL A 91 -21.38 -3.02 1.62
N TYR A 92 -21.61 -3.94 0.67
CA TYR A 92 -20.66 -4.18 -0.41
C TYR A 92 -20.66 -3.08 -1.47
N SER A 93 -21.78 -2.40 -1.69
CA SER A 93 -21.81 -1.21 -2.55
C SER A 93 -20.91 -0.09 -2.01
N LEU A 94 -20.94 0.13 -0.69
CA LEU A 94 -20.10 1.13 -0.04
C LEU A 94 -18.64 0.66 0.06
N TYR A 95 -18.41 -0.61 0.39
CA TYR A 95 -17.07 -1.20 0.42
C TYR A 95 -16.35 -1.01 -0.91
N GLY A 96 -17.03 -1.20 -2.05
CA GLY A 96 -16.44 -0.94 -3.37
C GLY A 96 -16.07 0.51 -3.62
N ALA A 97 -16.92 1.46 -3.19
CA ALA A 97 -16.62 2.89 -3.29
C ALA A 97 -15.42 3.28 -2.42
N VAL A 98 -15.35 2.78 -1.18
CA VAL A 98 -14.24 3.03 -0.25
C VAL A 98 -12.94 2.41 -0.77
N ALA A 99 -12.99 1.17 -1.27
CA ALA A 99 -11.84 0.49 -1.88
C ALA A 99 -11.30 1.29 -3.07
N ALA A 100 -12.18 1.75 -3.96
CA ALA A 100 -11.80 2.54 -5.13
C ALA A 100 -11.21 3.90 -4.73
N ALA A 101 -11.77 4.58 -3.73
CA ALA A 101 -11.27 5.85 -3.23
C ALA A 101 -9.85 5.71 -2.63
N ILE A 102 -9.63 4.70 -1.78
CA ILE A 102 -8.31 4.42 -1.19
C ILE A 102 -7.32 4.06 -2.29
N PHE A 103 -7.71 3.17 -3.21
CA PHE A 103 -6.84 2.76 -4.31
C PHE A 103 -6.44 3.94 -5.20
N ARG A 104 -7.37 4.89 -5.45
CA ARG A 104 -7.07 6.10 -6.20
C ARG A 104 -6.03 6.97 -5.50
N VAL A 105 -6.21 7.26 -4.21
CA VAL A 105 -5.24 8.06 -3.43
C VAL A 105 -3.88 7.38 -3.39
N VAL A 106 -3.84 6.07 -3.16
CA VAL A 106 -2.59 5.28 -3.19
C VAL A 106 -1.94 5.38 -4.56
N THR A 107 -2.70 5.24 -5.64
CA THR A 107 -2.17 5.31 -7.01
C THR A 107 -1.60 6.68 -7.33
N GLU A 108 -2.30 7.77 -7.00
CA GLU A 108 -1.84 9.14 -7.23
C GLU A 108 -0.51 9.41 -6.51
N LEU A 109 -0.39 8.98 -5.24
CA LEU A 109 0.86 9.06 -4.49
C LEU A 109 1.95 8.15 -5.05
N GLY A 110 1.58 6.95 -5.51
CA GLY A 110 2.50 5.99 -6.13
C GLY A 110 3.09 6.49 -7.44
N VAL A 111 2.31 7.22 -8.23
CA VAL A 111 2.80 7.85 -9.47
C VAL A 111 3.91 8.86 -9.16
N PHE A 112 3.78 9.67 -8.11
CA PHE A 112 4.84 10.58 -7.69
C PHE A 112 6.15 9.84 -7.36
N VAL A 113 6.05 8.70 -6.65
CA VAL A 113 7.21 7.87 -6.34
C VAL A 113 7.86 7.34 -7.61
N VAL A 114 7.08 6.74 -8.52
CA VAL A 114 7.58 6.18 -9.79
C VAL A 114 8.19 7.26 -10.69
N GLN A 115 7.59 8.45 -10.73
CA GLN A 115 8.11 9.60 -11.48
C GLN A 115 9.48 10.06 -10.96
N GLY A 116 9.71 9.98 -9.64
CA GLY A 116 11.01 10.25 -9.05
C GLY A 116 12.12 9.34 -9.59
N TRP A 117 11.84 8.04 -9.71
CA TRP A 117 12.78 7.04 -10.24
C TRP A 117 12.99 7.17 -11.74
N THR A 118 11.90 7.30 -12.51
CA THR A 118 11.97 7.44 -13.98
C THR A 118 12.60 8.77 -14.41
N GLY A 119 12.44 9.84 -13.61
CA GLY A 119 13.12 11.12 -13.82
C GLY A 119 14.64 11.03 -13.69
N ASP A 120 15.15 10.24 -12.73
CA ASP A 120 16.60 10.02 -12.59
C ASP A 120 17.17 9.23 -13.78
N VAL A 121 16.41 8.24 -14.29
CA VAL A 121 16.77 7.50 -15.51
C VAL A 121 16.78 8.43 -16.73
N ALA A 122 15.76 9.29 -16.87
CA ALA A 122 15.67 10.24 -17.97
C ALA A 122 16.78 11.32 -17.91
N ALA A 123 17.22 11.69 -16.71
CA ALA A 123 18.34 12.60 -16.49
C ALA A 123 19.72 11.95 -16.73
N GLY A 124 19.77 10.65 -17.04
CA GLY A 124 21.02 9.94 -17.30
C GLY A 124 21.89 9.78 -16.06
N VAL A 125 21.28 9.66 -14.87
CA VAL A 125 22.03 9.45 -13.62
C VAL A 125 22.89 8.19 -13.74
N GLU A 126 24.18 8.34 -13.45
CA GLU A 126 25.11 7.21 -13.38
C GLU A 126 24.82 6.38 -12.12
N TRP A 127 24.35 5.16 -12.33
CA TRP A 127 24.02 4.22 -11.25
C TRP A 127 25.22 3.41 -10.76
N ALA A 128 26.34 3.44 -11.50
CA ALA A 128 27.59 2.81 -11.12
C ALA A 128 28.44 3.81 -10.32
N GLY A 129 28.74 3.49 -9.06
CA GLY A 129 29.61 4.26 -8.19
C GLY A 129 28.90 5.05 -7.07
N PRO A 130 29.67 5.85 -6.29
CA PRO A 130 29.22 6.43 -5.01
C PRO A 130 28.04 7.41 -5.14
N THR A 131 27.90 8.07 -6.29
CA THR A 131 26.77 8.98 -6.53
C THR A 131 25.49 8.21 -6.82
N GLY A 132 25.57 7.12 -7.59
CA GLY A 132 24.45 6.24 -7.90
C GLY A 132 23.82 5.64 -6.64
N ILE A 133 24.66 5.07 -5.76
CA ILE A 133 24.18 4.49 -4.50
C ILE A 133 23.51 5.56 -3.62
N MET A 134 24.09 6.77 -3.51
CA MET A 134 23.50 7.87 -2.75
C MET A 134 22.14 8.31 -3.30
N THR A 135 21.98 8.37 -4.63
CA THR A 135 20.67 8.68 -5.24
C THR A 135 19.64 7.60 -4.96
N ALA A 136 20.01 6.32 -5.09
CA ALA A 136 19.14 5.19 -4.78
C ALA A 136 18.71 5.18 -3.31
N TRP A 137 19.64 5.46 -2.37
CA TRP A 137 19.34 5.65 -0.95
C TRP A 137 18.37 6.81 -0.71
N ARG A 138 18.62 7.98 -1.31
CA ARG A 138 17.71 9.13 -1.17
C ARG A 138 16.30 8.81 -1.65
N ARG A 139 16.17 8.07 -2.76
CA ARG A 139 14.86 7.65 -3.30
C ARG A 139 14.20 6.56 -2.45
N SER A 140 14.98 5.64 -1.87
CA SER A 140 14.45 4.59 -1.00
C SER A 140 13.83 5.14 0.29
N MET A 141 14.40 6.22 0.84
CA MET A 141 13.86 6.90 2.04
C MET A 141 12.42 7.40 1.86
N VAL A 142 11.98 7.71 0.64
CA VAL A 142 10.60 8.10 0.34
C VAL A 142 9.75 6.89 -0.08
N THR A 143 10.35 5.97 -0.83
CA THR A 143 9.64 4.81 -1.39
C THR A 143 9.23 3.82 -0.29
N ILE A 144 10.09 3.57 0.69
CA ILE A 144 9.81 2.61 1.77
C ILE A 144 8.60 3.03 2.63
N PRO A 145 8.53 4.27 3.17
CA PRO A 145 7.36 4.73 3.90
C PRO A 145 6.09 4.68 3.07
N TYR A 146 6.16 5.01 1.77
CA TYR A 146 5.02 4.90 0.86
C TYR A 146 4.53 3.45 0.76
N ILE A 147 5.40 2.48 0.50
CA ILE A 147 5.02 1.05 0.41
C ILE A 147 4.34 0.60 1.70
N VAL A 148 4.91 0.93 2.87
CA VAL A 148 4.36 0.56 4.17
C VAL A 148 2.99 1.21 4.40
N ALA A 149 2.88 2.52 4.21
CA ALA A 149 1.64 3.26 4.43
C ALA A 149 0.53 2.82 3.48
N ALA A 150 0.85 2.64 2.19
CA ALA A 150 -0.10 2.19 1.19
C ALA A 150 -0.54 0.73 1.44
N GLY A 151 0.40 -0.16 1.78
CA GLY A 151 0.09 -1.52 2.19
C GLY A 151 -0.88 -1.55 3.38
N LEU A 152 -0.60 -0.81 4.45
CA LEU A 152 -1.47 -0.73 5.61
C LEU A 152 -2.84 -0.10 5.28
N ALA A 153 -2.88 0.92 4.42
CA ALA A 153 -4.14 1.55 3.99
C ALA A 153 -5.04 0.58 3.23
N THR A 154 -4.47 -0.21 2.31
CA THR A 154 -5.24 -1.20 1.53
C THR A 154 -5.81 -2.32 2.39
N LEU A 155 -5.17 -2.67 3.52
CA LEU A 155 -5.68 -3.65 4.47
C LEU A 155 -6.83 -3.12 5.35
N LYS A 156 -6.97 -1.79 5.45
CA LYS A 156 -7.96 -1.13 6.32
C LYS A 156 -9.29 -0.77 5.66
N VAL A 157 -9.49 -1.18 4.40
CA VAL A 157 -10.73 -0.89 3.64
C VAL A 157 -11.97 -1.38 4.40
N GLY A 158 -11.90 -2.58 5.00
CA GLY A 158 -13.00 -3.16 5.76
C GLY A 158 -13.38 -2.36 7.01
N GLU A 159 -12.37 -1.94 7.79
CA GLU A 159 -12.57 -1.12 8.99
C GLU A 159 -13.23 0.22 8.65
N LEU A 160 -12.73 0.90 7.61
CA LEU A 160 -13.26 2.19 7.17
C LEU A 160 -14.71 2.09 6.71
N THR A 161 -15.05 1.03 5.98
CA THR A 161 -16.43 0.77 5.56
C THR A 161 -17.35 0.55 6.77
N GLN A 162 -16.91 -0.20 7.77
CA GLN A 162 -17.69 -0.42 8.99
C GLN A 162 -17.86 0.84 9.84
N MET A 163 -16.85 1.71 9.89
CA MET A 163 -16.95 3.00 10.58
C MET A 163 -17.99 3.91 9.91
N LEU A 164 -18.03 3.92 8.58
CA LEU A 164 -19.02 4.69 7.82
C LEU A 164 -20.47 4.22 8.07
N ILE A 165 -20.67 2.91 8.26
CA ILE A 165 -22.02 2.32 8.39
C ILE A 165 -22.51 2.29 9.85
N SER A 166 -21.61 2.00 10.80
CA SER A 166 -21.98 1.86 12.21
C SER A 166 -21.88 3.17 13.01
N GLY A 167 -21.23 4.21 12.46
CA GLY A 167 -20.99 5.48 13.14
C GLY A 167 -20.04 5.38 14.36
N GLY A 168 -19.64 4.16 14.75
CA GLY A 168 -18.75 3.87 15.84
C GLY A 168 -17.32 3.66 15.34
N GLY A 169 -16.46 4.65 15.52
CA GLY A 169 -15.04 4.53 15.23
C GLY A 169 -14.34 3.65 16.25
N ASN A 170 -13.97 2.42 15.89
CA ASN A 170 -12.88 1.73 16.58
C ASN A 170 -11.56 2.39 16.16
N VAL A 171 -11.20 3.50 16.80
CA VAL A 171 -9.83 4.02 16.74
C VAL A 171 -8.96 3.01 17.49
N GLY A 172 -8.38 2.03 16.79
CA GLY A 172 -8.00 0.80 17.49
C GLY A 172 -6.90 -0.08 16.93
N SER A 173 -5.97 0.41 16.12
CA SER A 173 -4.65 -0.25 15.97
C SER A 173 -3.45 0.71 15.98
N GLY A 174 -3.69 2.03 16.02
CA GLY A 174 -2.65 3.04 16.22
C GLY A 174 -2.45 3.38 17.71
N ALA A 175 -1.29 3.97 18.04
CA ALA A 175 -0.91 4.36 19.39
C ALA A 175 -1.97 5.22 20.12
N SER A 176 -2.68 6.09 19.40
CA SER A 176 -3.79 6.89 19.93
C SER A 176 -5.03 6.07 20.31
N GLY A 177 -5.29 4.97 19.59
CA GLY A 177 -6.39 4.05 19.89
C GLY A 177 -6.15 3.24 21.16
N ARG A 178 -4.91 2.77 21.35
CA ARG A 178 -4.51 2.13 22.61
C ARG A 178 -4.54 3.10 23.78
N ALA A 179 -4.12 4.36 23.59
CA ALA A 179 -4.19 5.40 24.61
C ALA A 179 -5.63 5.77 25.00
N MET A 180 -6.58 5.79 24.05
CA MET A 180 -8.00 6.01 24.35
C MET A 180 -8.66 4.80 25.00
N GLN A 181 -8.28 3.58 24.60
CA GLN A 181 -8.77 2.35 25.24
C GLN A 181 -8.25 2.23 26.68
N THR A 182 -6.98 2.56 26.94
CA THR A 182 -6.44 2.60 28.31
C THR A 182 -7.03 3.75 29.13
N ALA A 183 -7.28 4.92 28.52
CA ALA A 183 -7.97 6.02 29.19
C ALA A 183 -9.44 5.68 29.51
N ALA A 184 -10.14 4.97 28.63
CA ALA A 184 -11.51 4.52 28.86
C ALA A 184 -11.59 3.45 29.96
N VAL A 185 -10.67 2.48 29.97
CA VAL A 185 -10.53 1.48 31.05
C VAL A 185 -10.16 2.16 32.36
N ALA A 186 -9.27 3.15 32.35
CA ALA A 186 -8.91 3.93 33.54
C ALA A 186 -10.09 4.76 34.07
N ARG A 187 -10.93 5.33 33.19
CA ARG A 187 -12.13 6.07 33.61
C ARG A 187 -13.18 5.18 34.26
N VAL A 188 -13.36 3.95 33.76
CA VAL A 188 -14.26 2.94 34.36
C VAL A 188 -13.72 2.48 35.72
N ALA A 189 -12.41 2.29 35.85
CA ALA A 189 -11.78 1.97 37.14
C ALA A 189 -11.94 3.09 38.18
N VAL A 190 -12.01 4.35 37.75
CA VAL A 190 -12.20 5.52 38.64
C VAL A 190 -13.69 5.76 39.00
N THR A 191 -14.64 5.27 38.20
CA THR A 191 -16.08 5.53 38.38
C THR A 191 -16.89 4.32 38.87
N GLY A 192 -16.31 3.11 38.88
CA GLY A 192 -16.98 1.85 39.26
C GLY A 192 -16.49 1.25 40.57
N GLY A 193 -16.45 2.06 41.63
CA GLY A 193 -16.17 1.62 43.00
C GLY A 193 -17.32 1.93 43.97
N VAL A 194 -18.57 1.64 43.59
CA VAL A 194 -19.73 1.34 44.45
C VAL A 194 -20.68 0.43 43.68
#